data_AF-A0A7W7VYX3-F1
#
_entry.id   AF-A0A7W7VYX3-F1
#
_cell.length_a   1.000
_cell.length_b   1.000
_cell.length_c   1.000
_cell.angle_alpha   90.00
_cell.angle_beta   90.00
_cell.angle_gamma   90.00
#
_symmetry.space_group_name_H-M   'P 1'
#
loop_
_entity.id
_entity.type
_entity.pdbx_description
1 polymer ?
#
loop_
_entity_poly.entity_id
_entity_poly.type
_entity_poly.pdbx_seq_one_letter_code
_entity_poly.pdbx_strand_id
1 'polypeptide(L)'
;MLTASAELLSLPIDLIMLQQSVLSADQAVGDHALAVRDRRRAAFPEAWQAVQRCTWEAGEQAEFDRRWEAYVRAGAAVRAHPVLVRARVLGIEPAVLQALREAAVEPLS
;
A
#
# COMPACT_ATOMS: atom_id res chain seq x y z
N MET A 1 1.31 31.87 -21.48
CA MET A 1 1.28 31.74 -20.01
C MET A 1 0.86 30.32 -19.65
N LEU A 2 1.79 29.35 -19.72
CA LEU A 2 1.51 27.93 -19.51
C LEU A 2 2.73 27.18 -18.92
N THR A 3 3.53 27.84 -18.08
CA THR A 3 4.87 27.33 -17.72
C THR A 3 5.17 27.26 -16.23
N ALA A 4 4.28 27.71 -15.34
CA ALA A 4 4.52 27.60 -13.90
C ALA A 4 4.03 26.27 -13.30
N SER A 5 2.92 25.71 -13.80
CA SER A 5 2.29 24.54 -13.17
C SER A 5 2.99 23.21 -13.47
N ALA A 6 3.73 23.11 -14.59
CA ALA A 6 4.38 21.86 -15.00
C ALA A 6 5.68 21.58 -14.23
N GLU A 7 6.45 22.61 -13.87
CA GLU A 7 7.67 22.48 -13.06
C GLU A 7 7.38 22.36 -11.55
N LEU A 8 6.22 22.83 -11.09
CA LEU A 8 5.80 22.73 -9.68
C LEU A 8 5.27 21.34 -9.28
N LEU A 9 5.11 20.42 -10.23
CA LEU A 9 4.47 19.12 -10.04
C LEU A 9 5.29 17.92 -10.53
N SER A 10 6.57 18.07 -10.88
CA SER A 10 7.42 16.89 -11.03
C SER A 10 7.65 16.29 -9.63
N LEU A 11 6.83 15.32 -9.26
CA LEU A 11 6.98 14.62 -7.99
C LEU A 11 8.37 13.99 -7.92
N PRO A 12 9.05 14.09 -6.77
CA PRO A 12 10.34 13.44 -6.60
C PRO A 12 10.24 11.93 -6.82
N ILE A 13 11.21 11.37 -7.51
CA ILE A 13 11.25 9.93 -7.84
C ILE A 13 11.24 9.08 -6.58
N ASP A 14 11.94 9.50 -5.52
CA ASP A 14 11.95 8.80 -4.23
C ASP A 14 10.57 8.77 -3.57
N LEU A 15 9.79 9.85 -3.64
CA LEU A 15 8.41 9.86 -3.19
C LEU A 15 7.53 8.89 -4.01
N ILE A 16 7.70 8.86 -5.33
CA ILE A 16 7.00 7.91 -6.21
C ILE A 16 7.36 6.46 -5.84
N MET A 17 8.65 6.16 -5.64
CA MET A 17 9.11 4.84 -5.22
C MET A 17 8.57 4.42 -3.85
N LEU A 18 8.43 5.36 -2.90
CA LEU A 18 7.77 5.09 -1.62
C LEU A 18 6.29 4.74 -1.81
N GLN A 19 5.57 5.45 -2.69
CA GLN A 19 4.18 5.14 -3.00
C GLN A 19 4.04 3.78 -3.70
N GLN A 20 4.94 3.44 -4.64
CA GLN A 20 4.99 2.11 -5.25
C GLN A 20 5.24 1.02 -4.20
N SER A 21 6.11 1.28 -3.23
CA SER A 21 6.36 0.36 -2.11
C SER A 21 5.10 0.14 -1.25
N VAL A 22 4.27 1.17 -1.05
CA VAL A 22 2.96 1.03 -0.40
C VAL A 22 2.05 0.11 -1.20
N LEU A 23 1.94 0.32 -2.52
CA LEU A 23 1.09 -0.49 -3.39
C LEU A 23 1.54 -1.96 -3.43
N SER A 24 2.85 -2.20 -3.55
CA SER A 24 3.41 -3.56 -3.50
C SER A 24 3.17 -4.24 -2.15
N ALA A 25 3.30 -3.52 -1.04
CA ALA A 25 3.04 -4.07 0.28
C ALA A 25 1.54 -4.37 0.51
N ASP A 26 0.64 -3.49 0.05
CA ASP A 26 -0.81 -3.70 0.10
C ASP A 26 -1.21 -4.95 -0.68
N GLN A 27 -0.70 -5.08 -1.91
CA GLN A 27 -0.91 -6.26 -2.74
C GLN A 27 -0.41 -7.53 -2.04
N ALA A 28 0.78 -7.50 -1.44
CA ALA A 28 1.34 -8.66 -0.75
C ALA A 28 0.52 -9.08 0.48
N VAL A 29 -0.07 -8.12 1.22
CA VAL A 29 -1.00 -8.41 2.33
C VAL A 29 -2.26 -9.09 1.80
N GLY A 30 -2.87 -8.53 0.75
CA GLY A 30 -4.06 -9.07 0.11
C GLY A 30 -3.85 -10.49 -0.44
N ASP A 31 -2.77 -10.70 -1.17
CA ASP A 31 -2.41 -12.00 -1.76
C ASP A 31 -2.23 -13.08 -0.71
N HIS A 32 -1.56 -12.76 0.42
CA HIS A 32 -1.41 -13.71 1.51
C HIS A 32 -2.74 -14.07 2.17
N ALA A 33 -3.58 -13.08 2.45
CA ALA A 33 -4.90 -13.32 3.05
C ALA A 33 -5.78 -14.19 2.15
N LEU A 34 -5.76 -13.95 0.84
CA LEU A 34 -6.46 -14.77 -0.15
C LEU A 34 -5.90 -16.19 -0.22
N ALA A 35 -4.57 -16.34 -0.25
CA ALA A 35 -3.92 -17.65 -0.27
C ALA A 35 -4.24 -18.50 0.98
N VAL A 36 -4.24 -17.87 2.16
CA VAL A 36 -4.65 -18.54 3.42
C VAL A 36 -6.11 -18.94 3.35
N ARG A 37 -7.01 -18.03 2.93
CA ARG A 37 -8.44 -18.32 2.77
C ARG A 37 -8.68 -19.51 1.85
N ASP A 38 -8.01 -19.55 0.71
CA ASP A 38 -8.20 -20.59 -0.30
C ASP A 38 -7.65 -21.93 0.18
N ARG A 39 -6.48 -21.95 0.82
CA ARG A 39 -5.93 -23.14 1.48
C ARG A 39 -6.86 -23.68 2.57
N ARG A 40 -7.39 -22.80 3.43
CA ARG A 40 -8.32 -23.15 4.50
C ARG A 40 -9.63 -23.71 3.96
N ARG A 41 -10.18 -23.12 2.89
CA ARG A 41 -11.37 -23.66 2.20
C ARG A 41 -11.14 -25.06 1.62
N ALA A 42 -9.96 -25.30 1.04
CA ALA A 42 -9.61 -26.60 0.51
C ALA A 42 -9.44 -27.65 1.63
N ALA A 43 -8.84 -27.27 2.77
CA ALA A 43 -8.65 -28.16 3.92
C ALA A 43 -9.95 -28.44 4.70
N PHE A 44 -10.90 -27.51 4.67
CA PHE A 44 -12.15 -27.56 5.43
C PHE A 44 -13.36 -27.29 4.50
N PRO A 45 -13.73 -28.25 3.64
CA PRO A 45 -14.75 -28.05 2.62
C PRO A 45 -16.18 -27.95 3.17
N GLU A 46 -16.45 -28.53 4.33
CA GLU A 46 -17.83 -28.69 4.83
C GLU A 46 -18.38 -27.41 5.44
N ALA A 47 -19.71 -27.20 5.34
CA ALA A 47 -20.35 -25.97 5.84
C ALA A 47 -20.16 -25.78 7.36
N TRP A 48 -20.23 -26.86 8.14
CA TRP A 48 -20.06 -26.85 9.60
C TRP A 48 -18.62 -26.55 10.05
N GLN A 49 -17.63 -26.58 9.14
CA GLN A 49 -16.22 -26.27 9.43
C GLN A 49 -15.89 -24.77 9.31
N ALA A 50 -16.89 -23.90 9.40
CA ALA A 50 -16.71 -22.45 9.24
C ALA A 50 -15.70 -21.87 10.24
N VAL A 51 -15.68 -22.38 11.48
CA VAL A 51 -14.71 -21.93 12.51
C VAL A 51 -13.29 -22.26 12.11
N GLN A 52 -13.02 -23.47 11.62
CA GLN A 52 -11.69 -23.90 11.17
C GLN A 52 -11.20 -23.07 9.99
N ARG A 53 -12.10 -22.63 9.10
CA ARG A 53 -11.75 -21.73 7.98
C ARG A 53 -11.33 -20.34 8.44
N CYS A 54 -11.91 -19.85 9.53
CA CYS A 54 -11.61 -18.52 10.07
C CYS A 54 -10.49 -18.54 11.11
N THR A 55 -10.06 -19.72 11.56
CA THR A 55 -8.98 -19.85 12.54
C THR A 55 -7.65 -19.96 11.82
N TRP A 56 -6.86 -18.89 11.89
CA TRP A 56 -5.52 -18.87 11.31
C TRP A 56 -4.53 -19.54 12.24
N GLU A 57 -3.57 -20.24 11.65
CA GLU A 57 -2.43 -20.76 12.40
C GLU A 57 -1.47 -19.65 12.79
N ALA A 58 -0.71 -19.86 13.87
CA ALA A 58 0.25 -18.88 14.37
C ALA A 58 1.25 -18.43 13.28
N GLY A 59 1.67 -19.34 12.40
CA GLY A 59 2.56 -19.00 11.27
C GLY A 59 1.89 -18.14 10.20
N GLU A 60 0.61 -18.38 9.91
CA GLU A 60 -0.17 -17.60 8.94
C GLU A 60 -0.41 -16.18 9.45
N GLN A 61 -0.76 -16.05 10.74
CA GLN A 61 -0.92 -14.77 11.40
C GLN A 61 0.39 -14.00 11.48
N ALA A 62 1.48 -14.62 11.94
CA ALA A 62 2.78 -13.95 12.06
C ALA A 62 3.30 -13.44 10.71
N GLU A 63 3.06 -14.20 9.64
CA GLU A 63 3.45 -13.79 8.30
C GLU A 63 2.56 -12.65 7.76
N PHE A 64 1.26 -12.65 8.07
CA PHE A 64 0.39 -11.52 7.78
C PHE A 64 0.83 -10.26 8.51
N ASP A 65 1.12 -10.38 9.81
CA ASP A 65 1.57 -9.26 10.65
C ASP A 65 2.87 -8.66 10.10
N ARG A 66 3.84 -9.49 9.67
CA ARG A 66 5.07 -9.01 9.02
C ARG A 66 4.80 -8.18 7.76
N ARG A 67 3.88 -8.63 6.91
CA ARG A 67 3.50 -7.90 5.68
C ARG A 67 2.73 -6.63 6.00
N TRP A 68 1.82 -6.70 6.97
CA TRP A 68 1.06 -5.55 7.46
C TRP A 68 1.99 -4.47 8.01
N GLU A 69 2.99 -4.84 8.80
CA GLU A 69 4.00 -3.91 9.28
C GLU A 69 4.78 -3.25 8.14
N ALA A 70 5.11 -3.99 7.07
CA ALA A 70 5.78 -3.43 5.91
C ALA A 70 4.90 -2.37 5.22
N TYR A 71 3.61 -2.66 5.04
CA TYR A 71 2.62 -1.71 4.54
C TYR A 71 2.52 -0.46 5.41
N VAL A 72 2.41 -0.62 6.73
CA VAL A 72 2.34 0.49 7.69
C VAL A 72 3.61 1.34 7.64
N ARG A 73 4.79 0.71 7.61
CA ARG A 73 6.09 1.41 7.50
C ARG A 73 6.20 2.20 6.20
N ALA A 74 5.84 1.61 5.06
CA ALA A 74 5.85 2.30 3.77
C ALA A 74 4.89 3.51 3.78
N GLY A 75 3.67 3.34 4.31
CA GLY A 75 2.71 4.44 4.41
C GLY A 75 3.18 5.56 5.35
N ALA A 76 3.87 5.21 6.43
CA ALA A 76 4.49 6.19 7.33
C ALA A 76 5.61 6.97 6.63
N ALA A 77 6.46 6.30 5.85
CA ALA A 77 7.53 6.93 5.08
C ALA A 77 6.98 7.95 4.05
N VAL A 78 5.91 7.60 3.33
CA VAL A 78 5.22 8.54 2.44
C VAL A 78 4.76 9.77 3.23
N ARG A 79 3.99 9.59 4.31
CA ARG A 79 3.45 10.72 5.10
C ARG A 79 4.52 11.61 5.75
N ALA A 80 5.69 11.05 6.03
CA ALA A 80 6.83 11.77 6.59
C ALA A 80 7.69 12.46 5.53
N HIS A 81 7.44 12.20 4.24
CA HIS A 81 8.26 12.74 3.17
C HIS A 81 8.20 14.29 3.13
N PRO A 82 9.35 14.99 3.00
CA PRO A 82 9.40 16.46 3.07
C PRO A 82 8.44 17.18 2.12
N VAL A 83 8.21 16.64 0.91
CA VAL A 83 7.23 17.20 -0.04
C VAL A 83 5.81 17.12 0.48
N LEU A 84 5.38 16.01 1.10
CA LEU A 84 4.03 15.92 1.66
C LEU A 84 3.89 16.77 2.94
N VAL A 85 4.94 16.85 3.75
CA VAL A 85 4.97 17.77 4.90
C VAL A 85 4.79 19.22 4.44
N ARG A 86 5.53 19.64 3.42
CA ARG A 86 5.40 20.99 2.84
C ARG A 86 4.03 21.20 2.19
N ALA A 87 3.53 20.23 1.43
CA ALA A 87 2.21 20.29 0.80
C ALA A 87 1.09 20.49 1.81
N ARG A 88 1.20 19.84 2.99
CA ARG A 88 0.25 20.02 4.09
C ARG A 88 0.28 21.43 4.66
N VAL A 89 1.48 21.99 4.90
CA VAL A 89 1.65 23.38 5.35
C VAL A 89 1.03 24.36 4.34
N LEU A 90 1.14 24.07 3.05
CA LEU A 90 0.60 24.90 1.97
C LEU A 90 -0.88 24.62 1.66
N GLY A 91 -1.52 23.66 2.32
CA GLY A 91 -2.94 23.31 2.09
C GLY A 91 -3.23 22.61 0.75
N ILE A 92 -2.20 22.10 0.06
CA ILE A 92 -2.31 21.46 -1.27
C ILE A 92 -2.10 19.93 -1.22
N GLU A 93 -1.99 19.35 -0.01
CA GLU A 93 -1.75 17.91 0.18
C GLU A 93 -2.70 17.00 -0.62
N PRO A 94 -4.03 17.23 -0.69
CA PRO A 94 -4.92 16.35 -1.47
C PRO A 94 -4.55 16.26 -2.96
N ALA A 95 -4.15 17.39 -3.57
CA ALA A 95 -3.74 17.43 -4.96
C ALA A 95 -2.41 16.68 -5.19
N VAL A 96 -1.46 16.83 -4.27
CA VAL A 96 -0.17 16.12 -4.33
C VAL A 96 -0.37 14.61 -4.14
N LEU A 97 -1.24 14.19 -3.23
CA LEU A 97 -1.58 12.77 -3.05
C LEU A 97 -2.27 12.17 -4.28
N GLN A 98 -3.11 12.94 -4.97
CA GLN A 98 -3.74 12.49 -6.21
C GLN A 98 -2.69 12.27 -7.31
N ALA A 99 -1.85 13.28 -7.56
CA ALA A 99 -0.77 13.18 -8.54
C ALA A 99 0.21 12.03 -8.21
N LEU A 100 0.49 11.81 -6.91
CA LEU A 100 1.36 10.74 -6.46
C LEU A 100 0.78 9.34 -6.72
N ARG A 101 -0.54 9.17 -6.55
CA ARG A 101 -1.20 7.91 -6.90
C ARG A 101 -1.12 7.66 -8.40
N GLU A 102 -1.39 8.66 -9.22
CA GLU A 102 -1.30 8.56 -10.68
C GLU A 102 0.11 8.20 -11.15
N ALA A 103 1.13 8.90 -10.63
CA ALA A 103 2.52 8.63 -10.98
C ALA A 103 3.01 7.24 -10.52
N ALA A 104 2.47 6.70 -9.44
CA ALA A 104 2.89 5.40 -8.92
C ALA A 104 2.34 4.20 -9.70
N VAL A 105 1.26 4.38 -10.48
CA VAL A 105 0.71 3.33 -11.35
C VAL A 105 1.37 3.29 -12.73
N GLU A 106 2.04 4.38 -13.14
CA GLU A 106 2.77 4.41 -14.41
C GLU A 106 4.17 3.77 -14.27
N PRO A 107 4.59 2.93 -15.23
CA PRO A 107 5.95 2.40 -15.24
C PRO A 107 6.94 3.54 -15.53
N LEU A 108 7.93 3.71 -14.64
CA LEU A 108 9.04 4.64 -14.86
C LEU A 108 9.79 4.18 -16.13
N SER A 109 9.64 4.97 -17.20
CA SER A 109 10.17 4.69 -18.55
C SER A 109 11.65 5.07 -18.66
#